data_AF-A0A7W9DR40-F1
#
_entry.id   AF-A0A7W9DR40-F1
#
_cell.length_a   1.000
_cell.length_b   1.000
_cell.length_c   1.000
_cell.angle_alpha   90.00
_cell.angle_beta   90.00
_cell.angle_gamma   90.00
#
_symmetry.space_group_name_H-M   'P 1'
#
loop_
_entity.id
_entity.type
_entity.pdbx_description
1 polymer ?
#
loop_
_entity_poly.entity_id
_entity_poly.type
_entity_poly.pdbx_seq_one_letter_code
_entity_poly.pdbx_strand_id
1 'polypeptide(L)'
;MLRHATALLSEARAAAVKAISAAGYRERDIRWCLTVPAAWHEDGERALRRAAGDAGLPAGQERLLLCPEPEAAALYCHLWMTGGPAREPLGPGANGSRFVVVHCGGGTVGLAAYETSGDGSGRIALREIGEPAGGHGILVRPREGEELLDRALDGIVVQIRTYLAELGREDGAPLPETLLLVGGFAASPHLRARLRREFGADHRILVPPDPSRAVVEGAVHLAARPEIVIARRSRYTYGFEIALPWEEHRDPPARRIRSGEGEALCAGRFEIAIRRGDDVTAGAPFPYTVSPTQVEQTSVRVRMMRTRDPAPRYADEEGCEQIGELTVDVNGSTGRPLKERVLLLLLSFGPSGVRAEAIDPITGERSQLSTYHHPTR
;
A
#
# COMPACT_ATOMS: atom_id res chain seq x y z
N MET A 1 -20.82 -3.47 12.48
CA MET A 1 -19.37 -3.22 12.57
C MET A 1 -19.03 -1.73 12.57
N LEU A 2 -19.37 -0.96 11.52
CA LEU A 2 -19.10 0.49 11.41
C LEU A 2 -19.54 1.34 12.61
N ARG A 3 -20.74 1.09 13.18
CA ARG A 3 -21.21 1.81 14.39
C ARG A 3 -20.29 1.64 15.61
N HIS A 4 -19.76 0.44 15.81
CA HIS A 4 -18.85 0.17 16.94
C HIS A 4 -17.49 0.83 16.71
N ALA A 5 -16.96 0.76 15.48
CA ALA A 5 -15.72 1.45 15.11
C ALA A 5 -15.85 2.97 15.31
N THR A 6 -16.96 3.55 14.88
CA THR A 6 -17.23 4.99 15.04
C THR A 6 -17.28 5.39 16.51
N ALA A 7 -17.97 4.62 17.35
CA ALA A 7 -18.05 4.87 18.79
C ALA A 7 -16.66 4.82 19.45
N LEU A 8 -15.88 3.78 19.16
CA LEU A 8 -14.51 3.63 19.68
C LEU A 8 -13.60 4.78 19.23
N LEU A 9 -13.66 5.16 17.95
CA LEU A 9 -12.89 6.28 17.43
C LEU A 9 -13.30 7.60 18.06
N SER A 10 -14.60 7.79 18.32
CA SER A 10 -15.12 8.99 18.98
C SER A 10 -14.60 9.11 20.42
N GLU A 11 -14.63 8.00 21.16
CA GLU A 11 -14.13 7.92 22.54
C GLU A 11 -12.60 8.15 22.57
N ALA A 12 -11.85 7.46 21.72
CA ALA A 12 -10.40 7.60 21.61
C ALA A 12 -10.01 9.04 21.22
N ARG A 13 -10.70 9.65 20.26
CA ARG A 13 -10.50 11.05 19.87
C ARG A 13 -10.75 11.98 21.06
N ALA A 14 -11.89 11.83 21.74
CA ALA A 14 -12.24 12.70 22.88
C ALA A 14 -11.20 12.59 24.01
N ALA A 15 -10.76 11.38 24.34
CA ALA A 15 -9.72 11.15 25.33
C ALA A 15 -8.38 11.77 24.93
N ALA A 16 -7.95 11.55 23.68
CA ALA A 16 -6.70 12.10 23.15
C ALA A 16 -6.71 13.63 23.10
N VAL A 17 -7.79 14.24 22.59
CA VAL A 17 -7.94 15.70 22.55
C VAL A 17 -7.90 16.28 23.96
N LYS A 18 -8.61 15.70 24.93
CA LYS A 18 -8.57 16.15 26.32
C LYS A 18 -7.15 16.12 26.89
N ALA A 19 -6.43 15.02 26.70
CA ALA A 19 -5.07 14.86 27.21
C ALA A 19 -4.07 15.83 26.54
N ILE A 20 -4.15 15.97 25.22
CA ILE A 20 -3.23 16.82 24.43
C ILE A 20 -3.52 18.31 24.66
N SER A 21 -4.79 18.69 24.83
CA SER A 21 -5.16 20.07 25.17
C SER A 21 -4.76 20.47 26.58
N ALA A 22 -4.73 19.53 27.53
CA ALA A 22 -4.13 19.80 28.84
C ALA A 22 -2.62 20.12 28.76
N ALA A 23 -1.93 19.68 27.70
CA ALA A 23 -0.54 20.02 27.42
C ALA A 23 -0.37 21.32 26.58
N GLY A 24 -1.44 22.08 26.33
CA GLY A 24 -1.40 23.38 25.66
C GLY A 24 -1.57 23.35 24.14
N TYR A 25 -1.80 22.18 23.54
CA TYR A 25 -2.01 22.03 22.10
C TYR A 25 -3.50 22.07 21.74
N ARG A 26 -3.83 22.63 20.58
CA ARG A 26 -5.20 22.62 20.07
C ARG A 26 -5.38 21.38 19.19
N GLU A 27 -6.62 20.95 19.01
CA GLU A 27 -6.92 19.80 18.15
C GLU A 27 -6.42 20.00 16.70
N ARG A 28 -6.39 21.24 16.21
CA ARG A 28 -5.85 21.56 14.87
C ARG A 28 -4.36 21.23 14.74
N ASP A 29 -3.65 21.23 15.87
CA ASP A 29 -2.21 20.95 15.96
C ASP A 29 -1.95 19.43 16.01
N ILE A 30 -3.00 18.60 16.08
CA ILE A 30 -2.92 17.13 16.08
C ILE A 30 -2.97 16.58 14.65
N ARG A 31 -1.99 15.75 14.33
CA ARG A 31 -2.00 14.80 13.21
C ARG A 31 -2.31 13.41 13.76
N TRP A 32 -3.29 12.75 13.15
CA TRP A 32 -3.79 11.44 13.52
C TRP A 32 -3.19 10.37 12.61
N CYS A 33 -2.95 9.19 13.16
CA CYS A 33 -2.65 7.98 12.39
C CYS A 33 -3.54 6.85 12.90
N LEU A 34 -4.18 6.12 11.98
CA LEU A 34 -4.93 4.90 12.27
C LEU A 34 -4.21 3.72 11.66
N THR A 35 -4.05 2.65 12.43
CA THR A 35 -3.38 1.45 11.95
C THR A 35 -4.34 0.55 11.20
N VAL A 36 -3.88 -0.06 10.11
CA VAL A 36 -4.68 -0.96 9.27
C VAL A 36 -3.94 -2.29 9.02
N PRO A 37 -4.62 -3.44 9.06
CA PRO A 37 -4.01 -4.71 8.66
C PRO A 37 -3.55 -4.66 7.20
N ALA A 38 -2.36 -5.17 6.88
CA ALA A 38 -1.85 -5.14 5.51
C ALA A 38 -2.68 -5.95 4.50
N ALA A 39 -3.34 -7.01 4.99
CA ALA A 39 -4.23 -7.86 4.20
C ALA A 39 -5.59 -7.19 3.89
N TRP A 40 -5.87 -5.99 4.40
CA TRP A 40 -7.10 -5.28 4.00
C TRP A 40 -7.09 -4.92 2.52
N HIS A 41 -8.25 -5.12 1.91
CA HIS A 41 -8.59 -4.50 0.63
C HIS A 41 -9.02 -3.04 0.86
N GLU A 42 -9.00 -2.25 -0.21
CA GLU A 42 -9.35 -0.82 -0.20
C GLU A 42 -10.71 -0.56 0.47
N ASP A 43 -11.66 -1.50 0.36
CA ASP A 43 -13.00 -1.41 0.98
C ASP A 43 -12.93 -1.25 2.50
N GLY A 44 -12.01 -1.97 3.16
CA GLY A 44 -11.79 -1.88 4.60
C GLY A 44 -11.23 -0.51 5.00
N GLU A 45 -10.26 -0.01 4.24
CA GLU A 45 -9.70 1.33 4.45
C GLU A 45 -10.74 2.43 4.23
N ARG A 46 -11.58 2.30 3.19
CA ARG A 46 -12.69 3.23 2.94
C ARG A 46 -13.70 3.22 4.08
N ALA A 47 -14.07 2.03 4.56
CA ALA A 47 -14.97 1.90 5.70
C ALA A 47 -14.39 2.55 6.97
N LEU A 48 -13.09 2.37 7.23
CA LEU A 48 -12.41 2.99 8.37
C LEU A 48 -12.35 4.51 8.23
N ARG A 49 -12.04 5.05 7.04
CA ARG A 49 -12.04 6.51 6.81
C ARG A 49 -13.43 7.11 7.01
N ARG A 50 -14.48 6.43 6.56
CA ARG A 50 -15.86 6.85 6.81
C ARG A 50 -16.17 6.89 8.30
N ALA A 51 -15.86 5.80 9.02
CA ALA A 51 -16.05 5.76 10.47
C ALA A 51 -15.23 6.84 11.21
N ALA A 52 -14.02 7.14 10.74
CA ALA A 52 -13.20 8.21 11.29
C ALA A 52 -13.83 9.59 11.08
N GLY A 53 -14.34 9.86 9.87
CA GLY A 53 -15.08 11.09 9.58
C GLY A 53 -16.35 11.22 10.43
N ASP A 54 -17.13 10.15 10.55
CA ASP A 54 -18.33 10.09 11.39
C ASP A 54 -17.99 10.29 12.89
N ALA A 55 -16.77 9.94 13.32
CA ALA A 55 -16.24 10.16 14.67
C ALA A 55 -15.64 11.56 14.88
N GLY A 56 -15.62 12.42 13.86
CA GLY A 56 -15.08 13.78 13.92
C GLY A 56 -13.57 13.88 13.72
N LEU A 57 -12.90 12.82 13.24
CA LEU A 57 -11.49 12.91 12.81
C LEU A 57 -11.38 13.67 11.48
N PRO A 58 -10.25 14.36 11.23
CA PRO A 58 -10.07 15.12 10.00
C PRO A 58 -10.00 14.20 8.77
N ALA A 59 -10.60 14.62 7.66
CA ALA A 59 -10.62 13.82 6.43
C ALA A 59 -9.30 13.88 5.62
N GLY A 60 -8.56 15.00 5.72
CA GLY A 60 -7.37 15.25 4.90
C GLY A 60 -6.19 14.37 5.28
N GLN A 61 -5.47 13.83 4.29
CA GLN A 61 -4.33 12.92 4.49
C GLN A 61 -3.16 13.56 5.22
N GLU A 62 -3.01 14.89 5.12
CA GLU A 62 -2.01 15.64 5.90
C GLU A 62 -2.29 15.62 7.41
N ARG A 63 -3.53 15.30 7.80
CA ARG A 63 -4.01 15.30 9.18
C ARG A 63 -4.50 13.93 9.67
N LEU A 64 -4.81 13.00 8.78
CA LEU A 64 -5.20 11.62 9.09
C LEU A 64 -4.51 10.63 8.15
N LEU A 65 -3.47 9.99 8.67
CA LEU A 65 -2.69 8.94 8.01
C LEU A 65 -3.31 7.57 8.28
N LEU A 66 -3.24 6.70 7.28
CA LEU A 66 -3.40 5.25 7.49
C LEU A 66 -2.01 4.64 7.50
N CYS A 67 -1.75 3.80 8.50
CA CYS A 67 -0.44 3.23 8.76
C CYS A 67 -0.58 1.70 8.76
N PRO A 68 0.00 0.97 7.80
CA PRO A 68 -0.07 -0.49 7.82
C PRO A 68 0.59 -1.04 9.08
N GLU A 69 -0.15 -1.88 9.80
CA GLU A 69 0.29 -2.50 11.05
C GLU A 69 1.66 -3.19 10.94
N PRO A 70 1.95 -4.00 9.90
CA PRO A 70 3.24 -4.67 9.83
C PRO A 70 4.40 -3.70 9.58
N GLU A 71 4.21 -2.62 8.83
CA GLU A 71 5.24 -1.61 8.60
C GLU A 71 5.53 -0.81 9.87
N ALA A 72 4.47 -0.42 10.59
CA ALA A 72 4.59 0.21 11.90
C ALA A 72 5.38 -0.70 12.86
N ALA A 73 5.00 -1.98 12.95
CA ALA A 73 5.70 -2.95 13.79
C ALA A 73 7.16 -3.17 13.36
N ALA A 74 7.43 -3.30 12.06
CA ALA A 74 8.78 -3.44 11.53
C ALA A 74 9.66 -2.24 11.92
N LEU A 75 9.14 -1.02 11.80
CA LEU A 75 9.83 0.19 12.20
C LEU A 75 10.11 0.23 13.70
N TYR A 76 9.12 -0.08 14.53
CA TYR A 76 9.32 -0.14 15.98
C TYR A 76 10.44 -1.12 16.35
N CYS A 77 10.42 -2.31 15.76
CA CYS A 77 11.44 -3.32 16.03
C CYS A 77 12.82 -2.91 15.50
N HIS A 78 12.89 -2.29 14.32
CA HIS A 78 14.13 -1.70 13.81
C HIS A 78 14.72 -0.67 14.79
N LEU A 79 13.92 0.27 15.28
CA LEU A 79 14.35 1.30 16.23
C LEU A 79 14.80 0.67 17.56
N TRP A 80 14.09 -0.35 18.02
CA TRP A 80 14.47 -1.10 19.22
C TRP A 80 15.84 -1.79 19.07
N MET A 81 16.09 -2.47 17.95
CA MET A 81 17.36 -3.18 17.75
C MET A 81 18.55 -2.25 17.48
N THR A 82 18.32 -1.12 16.80
CA THR A 82 19.38 -0.17 16.46
C THR A 82 19.67 0.84 17.58
N GLY A 83 18.65 1.18 18.38
CA GLY A 83 18.75 2.11 19.51
C GLY A 83 19.10 1.45 20.85
N GLY A 84 18.96 0.13 20.98
CA GLY A 84 19.28 -0.62 22.20
C GLY A 84 20.78 -0.94 22.36
N PRO A 85 21.21 -1.33 23.58
CA PRO A 85 22.62 -1.67 23.87
C PRO A 85 23.14 -2.91 23.13
N ALA A 86 22.25 -3.75 22.59
CA ALA A 86 22.60 -5.01 21.93
C ALA A 86 23.00 -4.87 20.45
N ARG A 87 22.74 -3.72 19.79
CA ARG A 87 23.02 -3.43 18.37
C ARG A 87 23.20 -4.69 17.50
N GLU A 88 22.09 -5.35 17.19
CA GLU A 88 22.17 -6.63 16.48
C GLU A 88 22.10 -6.45 14.96
N PRO A 89 23.03 -7.07 14.19
CA PRO A 89 23.07 -6.91 12.74
C PRO A 89 22.00 -7.72 12.00
N LEU A 90 21.52 -8.86 12.54
CA LEU A 90 20.60 -9.79 11.86
C LEU A 90 19.10 -9.46 12.06
N GLY A 91 18.73 -8.18 11.97
CA GLY A 91 17.34 -7.71 12.06
C GLY A 91 16.96 -6.85 10.85
N PRO A 92 15.75 -6.25 10.81
CA PRO A 92 15.32 -5.23 9.82
C PRO A 92 16.22 -3.98 9.66
N GLY A 93 17.52 -4.03 9.95
CA GLY A 93 18.52 -2.99 9.70
C GLY A 93 19.71 -3.41 8.83
N ALA A 94 19.93 -4.69 8.53
CA ALA A 94 21.01 -5.12 7.63
C ALA A 94 20.52 -5.23 6.18
N ASN A 95 21.22 -4.60 5.24
CA ASN A 95 20.86 -4.63 3.82
C ASN A 95 20.68 -6.07 3.30
N GLY A 96 19.59 -6.33 2.59
CA GLY A 96 19.22 -7.65 2.08
C GLY A 96 18.57 -8.60 3.09
N SER A 97 18.42 -8.21 4.37
CA SER A 97 17.74 -9.04 5.36
C SER A 97 16.26 -9.21 5.03
N ARG A 98 15.81 -10.47 5.03
CA ARG A 98 14.42 -10.87 4.78
C ARG A 98 13.75 -11.32 6.07
N PHE A 99 12.58 -10.79 6.37
CA PHE A 99 11.84 -11.11 7.60
C PHE A 99 10.33 -11.11 7.37
N VAL A 100 9.60 -11.87 8.20
CA VAL A 100 8.13 -11.85 8.25
C VAL A 100 7.68 -11.15 9.52
N VAL A 101 6.81 -10.16 9.40
CA VAL A 101 6.05 -9.63 10.53
C VAL A 101 4.85 -10.53 10.79
N VAL A 102 4.84 -11.17 11.96
CA VAL A 102 3.75 -12.02 12.44
C VAL A 102 2.97 -11.22 13.49
N HIS A 103 1.95 -10.48 13.03
CA HIS A 103 1.07 -9.71 13.91
C HIS A 103 0.01 -10.62 14.52
N CYS A 104 0.27 -11.13 15.72
CA CYS A 104 -0.68 -11.87 16.54
C CYS A 104 -1.52 -10.89 17.39
N GLY A 105 -2.56 -10.34 16.77
CA GLY A 105 -3.56 -9.51 17.44
C GLY A 105 -4.45 -10.31 18.41
N GLY A 106 -5.40 -9.64 19.06
CA GLY A 106 -6.29 -10.26 20.04
C GLY A 106 -7.33 -11.23 19.44
N GLY A 107 -7.51 -11.23 18.12
CA GLY A 107 -8.48 -12.09 17.45
C GLY A 107 -8.08 -12.54 16.05
N THR A 108 -6.93 -12.12 15.53
CA THR A 108 -6.47 -12.47 14.17
C THR A 108 -4.95 -12.50 14.08
N VAL A 109 -4.40 -13.30 13.17
CA VAL A 109 -2.99 -13.20 12.75
C VAL A 109 -2.87 -12.58 11.38
N GLY A 110 -2.05 -11.53 11.27
CA GLY A 110 -1.61 -10.94 10.01
C GLY A 110 -0.15 -11.29 9.74
N LEU A 111 0.18 -11.58 8.48
CA LEU A 111 1.52 -11.88 7.99
C LEU A 111 1.84 -10.92 6.85
N ALA A 112 3.02 -10.31 6.91
CA ALA A 112 3.59 -9.56 5.80
C ALA A 112 5.11 -9.72 5.84
N ALA A 113 5.71 -10.00 4.69
CA ALA A 113 7.16 -10.17 4.60
C ALA A 113 7.81 -8.97 3.92
N TYR A 114 9.04 -8.70 4.34
CA TYR A 114 9.82 -7.60 3.82
C TYR A 114 11.27 -8.01 3.61
N GLU A 115 11.89 -7.34 2.65
CA GLU A 115 13.32 -7.30 2.45
C GLU A 115 13.80 -5.86 2.70
N THR A 116 14.81 -5.70 3.53
CA THR A 116 15.43 -4.39 3.74
C THR A 116 16.33 -4.06 2.56
N SER A 117 16.19 -2.86 2.02
CA SER A 117 17.15 -2.28 1.07
C SER A 117 17.89 -1.14 1.76
N GLY A 118 19.21 -1.10 1.62
CA GLY A 118 20.06 -0.02 2.10
C GLY A 118 20.73 0.66 0.91
N ASP A 119 20.58 1.98 0.82
CA ASP A 119 21.32 2.84 -0.11
C ASP A 119 22.56 3.49 0.55
N GLY A 120 22.87 3.11 1.80
CA GLY A 120 23.95 3.71 2.59
C GLY A 120 23.59 5.06 3.24
N SER A 121 22.35 5.56 3.07
CA SER A 121 21.89 6.84 3.65
C SER A 121 21.56 6.78 5.15
N GLY A 122 21.66 5.60 5.77
CA GLY A 122 21.23 5.36 7.15
C GLY A 122 19.71 5.32 7.33
N ARG A 123 18.93 5.41 6.24
CA ARG A 123 17.48 5.23 6.24
C ARG A 123 17.15 3.75 6.08
N ILE A 124 16.15 3.28 6.81
CA ILE A 124 15.56 1.97 6.54
C ILE A 124 14.68 2.10 5.29
N ALA A 125 14.93 1.26 4.28
CA ALA A 125 13.99 1.04 3.19
C ALA A 125 13.44 -0.38 3.29
N LEU A 126 12.11 -0.50 3.25
CA LEU A 126 11.42 -1.78 3.30
C LEU A 126 10.80 -2.05 1.94
N ARG A 127 11.13 -3.21 1.37
CA ARG A 127 10.51 -3.74 0.15
C ARG A 127 9.60 -4.90 0.54
N GLU A 128 8.31 -4.77 0.27
CA GLU A 128 7.35 -5.86 0.51
C GLU A 128 7.69 -7.08 -0.38
N ILE A 129 7.67 -8.28 0.20
CA ILE A 129 7.88 -9.55 -0.51
C ILE A 129 6.67 -10.47 -0.27
N GLY A 130 6.10 -11.03 -1.34
CA GLY A 130 4.82 -11.73 -1.32
C GLY A 130 3.58 -10.88 -0.99
N GLU A 131 2.40 -11.45 -1.17
CA GLU A 131 1.12 -10.81 -0.83
C GLU A 131 0.80 -10.99 0.67
N PRO A 132 0.42 -9.96 1.43
CA PRO A 132 0.09 -10.10 2.85
C PRO A 132 -1.06 -11.08 3.10
N ALA A 133 -0.93 -11.93 4.11
CA ALA A 133 -1.96 -12.88 4.51
C ALA A 133 -2.61 -12.48 5.84
N GLY A 134 -3.92 -12.71 6.00
CA GLY A 134 -4.61 -12.42 7.26
C GLY A 134 -6.05 -12.90 7.31
N GLY A 135 -6.71 -12.67 8.45
CA GLY A 135 -8.15 -12.89 8.61
C GLY A 135 -8.57 -14.24 9.23
N HIS A 136 -7.63 -15.09 9.65
CA HIS A 136 -7.97 -16.26 10.45
C HIS A 136 -8.23 -15.86 11.90
N GLY A 137 -9.46 -16.10 12.36
CA GLY A 137 -9.92 -15.75 13.70
C GLY A 137 -9.28 -16.63 14.76
N ILE A 138 -8.52 -16.02 15.68
CA ILE A 138 -8.17 -16.64 16.97
C ILE A 138 -9.36 -16.37 17.91
N LEU A 139 -10.37 -17.24 17.91
CA LEU A 139 -11.41 -17.19 18.93
C LEU A 139 -11.06 -18.15 20.07
N VAL A 140 -10.35 -17.65 21.09
CA VAL A 140 -10.17 -18.37 22.35
C VAL A 140 -11.07 -17.71 23.38
N ARG A 141 -12.15 -18.40 23.79
CA ARG A 141 -13.05 -17.91 24.84
C ARG A 141 -12.41 -18.17 26.21
N PRO A 142 -12.54 -17.25 27.19
CA PRO A 142 -11.87 -17.39 28.50
C PRO A 142 -12.22 -18.63 29.35
N ARG A 143 -13.25 -19.40 28.98
CA ARG A 143 -13.76 -20.53 29.79
C ARG A 143 -13.41 -21.91 29.25
N GLU A 144 -12.70 -21.99 28.13
CA GLU A 144 -12.57 -23.24 27.37
C GLU A 144 -11.09 -23.55 27.10
N GLY A 145 -10.35 -24.03 28.12
CA GLY A 145 -9.22 -24.98 28.08
C GLY A 145 -7.93 -24.70 27.27
N GLU A 146 -6.81 -25.30 27.73
CA GLU A 146 -5.52 -25.37 27.02
C GLU A 146 -5.62 -26.07 25.66
N GLU A 147 -6.54 -27.03 25.50
CA GLU A 147 -6.76 -27.76 24.23
C GLU A 147 -7.25 -26.88 23.07
N LEU A 148 -8.08 -25.87 23.35
CA LEU A 148 -8.55 -24.92 22.34
C LEU A 148 -7.49 -23.89 21.99
N LEU A 149 -6.63 -23.54 22.97
CA LEU A 149 -5.44 -22.75 22.70
C LEU A 149 -4.52 -23.51 21.75
N ASP A 150 -4.26 -24.79 21.98
CA ASP A 150 -3.44 -25.61 21.08
C ASP A 150 -4.01 -25.69 19.66
N ARG A 151 -5.33 -25.86 19.49
CA ARG A 151 -5.97 -25.80 18.17
C ARG A 151 -5.81 -24.44 17.50
N ALA A 152 -5.98 -23.35 18.25
CA ALA A 152 -5.77 -22.01 17.71
C ALA A 152 -4.31 -21.82 17.29
N LEU A 153 -3.35 -22.33 18.07
CA LEU A 153 -1.93 -22.30 17.74
C LEU A 153 -1.61 -23.14 16.49
N ASP A 154 -2.24 -24.31 16.31
CA ASP A 154 -2.07 -25.13 15.10
C ASP A 154 -2.48 -24.36 13.85
N GLY A 155 -3.59 -23.61 13.91
CA GLY A 155 -4.02 -22.73 12.82
C GLY A 155 -2.98 -21.67 12.46
N ILE A 156 -2.35 -21.05 13.48
CA ILE A 156 -1.27 -20.07 13.28
C ILE A 156 -0.05 -20.72 12.64
N VAL A 157 0.34 -21.91 13.10
CA VAL A 157 1.48 -22.66 12.55
C VAL A 157 1.23 -23.00 11.08
N VAL A 158 0.04 -23.50 10.75
CA VAL A 158 -0.34 -23.80 9.35
C VAL A 158 -0.28 -22.52 8.51
N GLN A 159 -0.84 -21.42 8.98
CA GLN A 159 -0.83 -20.15 8.25
C GLN A 159 0.60 -19.66 7.96
N ILE A 160 1.49 -19.70 8.95
CA ILE A 160 2.91 -19.30 8.77
C ILE A 160 3.61 -20.25 7.79
N ARG A 161 3.41 -21.58 7.90
CA ARG A 161 4.01 -22.56 6.97
C ARG A 161 3.55 -22.33 5.52
N THR A 162 2.24 -22.13 5.31
CA THR A 162 1.68 -21.85 3.99
C THR A 162 2.28 -20.58 3.40
N TYR A 163 2.33 -19.51 4.21
CA TYR A 163 2.87 -18.23 3.76
C TYR A 163 4.36 -18.32 3.39
N LEU A 164 5.18 -18.99 4.21
CA LEU A 164 6.59 -19.23 3.89
C LEU A 164 6.76 -20.08 2.62
N ALA A 165 5.91 -21.10 2.42
CA ALA A 165 5.94 -21.92 1.22
C ALA A 165 5.57 -21.14 -0.05
N GLU A 166 4.63 -20.20 0.04
CA GLU A 166 4.29 -19.29 -1.06
C GLU A 166 5.44 -18.33 -1.39
N LEU A 167 6.06 -17.74 -0.37
CA LEU A 167 7.26 -16.90 -0.54
C LEU A 167 8.40 -17.67 -1.21
N GLY A 168 8.58 -18.94 -0.87
CA GLY A 168 9.63 -19.79 -1.46
C GLY A 168 9.41 -20.16 -2.92
N ARG A 169 8.20 -19.93 -3.48
CA ARG A 169 7.91 -20.14 -4.91
C ARG A 169 8.28 -18.94 -5.77
N GLU A 170 8.50 -17.77 -5.16
CA GLU A 170 8.91 -16.56 -5.88
C GLU A 170 10.42 -16.59 -6.18
N ASP A 171 10.78 -16.89 -7.44
CA ASP A 171 12.08 -16.65 -8.09
C ASP A 171 13.35 -16.89 -7.26
N GLY A 172 13.53 -18.10 -6.71
CA GLY A 172 14.82 -18.58 -6.18
C GLY A 172 15.39 -17.78 -5.00
N ALA A 173 14.61 -16.85 -4.44
CA ALA A 173 15.05 -16.02 -3.34
C ALA A 173 15.02 -16.80 -2.02
N PRO A 174 15.95 -16.55 -1.08
CA PRO A 174 15.99 -17.27 0.18
C PRO A 174 14.73 -16.98 1.00
N LEU A 175 14.32 -17.96 1.81
CA LEU A 175 13.25 -17.75 2.77
C LEU A 175 13.66 -16.69 3.81
N PRO A 176 12.69 -15.97 4.39
CA PRO A 176 12.97 -15.01 5.45
C PRO A 176 13.73 -15.63 6.62
N GLU A 177 14.81 -15.00 7.06
CA GLU A 177 15.66 -15.49 8.16
C GLU A 177 14.98 -15.29 9.52
N THR A 178 14.10 -14.28 9.63
CA THR A 178 13.52 -13.85 10.90
C THR A 178 11.99 -13.83 10.84
N LEU A 179 11.34 -14.37 11.88
CA LEU A 179 9.93 -14.16 12.18
C LEU A 179 9.82 -13.17 13.34
N LEU A 180 9.33 -11.97 13.03
CA LEU A 180 9.13 -10.89 13.99
C LEU A 180 7.72 -10.95 14.57
N LEU A 181 7.62 -11.36 15.83
CA LEU A 181 6.35 -11.64 16.50
C LEU A 181 5.86 -10.41 17.30
N VAL A 182 4.73 -9.85 16.92
CA VAL A 182 4.16 -8.61 17.49
C VAL A 182 2.66 -8.74 17.76
N GLY A 183 2.07 -7.78 18.46
CA GLY A 183 0.66 -7.79 18.87
C GLY A 183 0.41 -8.30 20.28
N GLY A 184 -0.83 -8.20 20.74
CA GLY A 184 -1.21 -8.58 22.11
C GLY A 184 -0.95 -10.05 22.42
N PHE A 185 -1.27 -10.95 21.49
CA PHE A 185 -1.13 -12.38 21.70
C PHE A 185 0.33 -12.85 21.58
N ALA A 186 1.21 -12.06 20.96
CA ALA A 186 2.65 -12.26 20.96
C ALA A 186 3.29 -12.18 22.36
N ALA A 187 2.58 -11.66 23.38
CA ALA A 187 3.00 -11.74 24.78
C ALA A 187 2.89 -13.15 25.38
N SER A 188 2.10 -14.05 24.79
CA SER A 188 1.82 -15.38 25.33
C SER A 188 3.06 -16.30 25.33
N PRO A 189 3.47 -16.83 26.49
CA PRO A 189 4.56 -17.83 26.57
C PRO A 189 4.28 -19.09 25.74
N HIS A 190 3.03 -19.56 25.71
CA HIS A 190 2.62 -20.75 24.95
C HIS A 190 2.84 -20.59 23.45
N LEU A 191 2.31 -19.51 22.86
CA LEU A 191 2.57 -19.12 21.47
C LEU A 191 4.07 -19.04 21.17
N ARG A 192 4.84 -18.33 22.00
CA ARG A 192 6.30 -18.19 21.81
C ARG A 192 7.02 -19.54 21.82
N ALA A 193 6.68 -20.41 22.78
CA ALA A 193 7.24 -21.75 22.87
C ALA A 193 6.86 -22.61 21.66
N ARG A 194 5.59 -22.54 21.21
CA ARG A 194 5.13 -23.27 20.04
C ARG A 194 5.85 -22.83 18.77
N LEU A 195 5.91 -21.52 18.50
CA LEU A 195 6.58 -21.00 17.30
C LEU A 195 8.08 -21.30 17.31
N ARG A 196 8.76 -21.23 18.46
CA ARG A 196 10.17 -21.64 18.57
C ARG A 196 10.35 -23.13 18.28
N ARG A 197 9.46 -24.00 18.75
CA ARG A 197 9.51 -25.44 18.46
C ARG A 197 9.32 -25.74 16.97
N GLU A 198 8.39 -25.04 16.32
CA GLU A 198 7.97 -25.32 14.95
C GLU A 198 8.89 -24.71 13.89
N PHE A 199 9.47 -23.54 14.18
CA PHE A 199 10.20 -22.72 13.21
C PHE A 199 11.61 -22.33 13.66
N GLY A 200 11.98 -22.56 14.92
CA GLY A 200 13.24 -22.09 15.50
C GLY A 200 14.50 -22.78 14.96
N ALA A 201 14.36 -23.88 14.23
CA ALA A 201 15.46 -24.55 13.54
C ALA A 201 15.90 -23.79 12.28
N ASP A 202 14.93 -23.24 11.53
CA ASP A 202 15.15 -22.61 10.23
C ASP A 202 15.08 -21.08 10.30
N HIS A 203 14.39 -20.55 11.31
CA HIS A 203 14.11 -19.12 11.45
C HIS A 203 14.41 -18.61 12.85
N ARG A 204 14.95 -17.40 12.90
CA ARG A 204 15.09 -16.63 14.13
C ARG A 204 13.73 -16.10 14.58
N ILE A 205 13.27 -16.47 15.77
CA ILE A 205 12.04 -15.91 16.37
C ILE A 205 12.39 -14.69 17.22
N LEU A 206 12.03 -13.51 16.73
CA LEU A 206 12.31 -12.24 17.39
C LEU A 206 11.03 -11.66 17.99
N VAL A 207 11.08 -11.29 19.27
CA VAL A 207 9.96 -10.67 19.98
C VAL A 207 10.48 -9.41 20.66
N PRO A 208 9.92 -8.21 20.39
CA PRO A 208 10.33 -7.01 21.10
C PRO A 208 9.87 -7.04 22.57
N PRO A 209 10.38 -6.15 23.43
CA PRO A 209 10.06 -6.12 24.87
C PRO A 209 8.55 -6.01 25.11
N ASP A 210 7.90 -5.07 24.41
CA ASP A 210 6.46 -4.81 24.49
C ASP A 210 5.77 -5.07 23.14
N PRO A 211 5.51 -6.34 22.79
CA PRO A 211 4.94 -6.68 21.48
C PRO A 211 3.53 -6.12 21.30
N SER A 212 2.77 -5.94 22.38
CA SER A 212 1.43 -5.33 22.36
C SER A 212 1.43 -3.85 21.97
N ARG A 213 2.55 -3.14 22.18
CA ARG A 213 2.68 -1.70 21.90
C ARG A 213 3.37 -1.41 20.57
N ALA A 214 4.05 -2.40 20.00
CA ALA A 214 4.88 -2.27 18.81
C ALA A 214 4.18 -1.56 17.64
N VAL A 215 2.93 -1.94 17.36
CA VAL A 215 2.14 -1.35 16.27
C VAL A 215 1.81 0.12 16.52
N VAL A 216 1.32 0.47 17.72
CA VAL A 216 0.90 1.85 18.04
C VAL A 216 2.11 2.78 18.14
N GLU A 217 3.22 2.35 18.77
CA GLU A 217 4.42 3.18 18.87
C GLU A 217 5.12 3.32 17.52
N GLY A 218 5.21 2.23 16.76
CA GLY A 218 5.71 2.24 15.39
C GLY A 218 4.92 3.16 14.47
N ALA A 219 3.60 3.21 14.63
CA ALA A 219 2.72 4.07 13.87
C ALA A 219 2.98 5.56 14.15
N VAL A 220 3.26 5.92 15.42
CA VAL A 220 3.68 7.29 15.78
C VAL A 220 5.02 7.63 15.13
N HIS A 221 5.99 6.72 15.15
CA HIS A 221 7.28 6.93 14.49
C HIS A 221 7.13 7.08 12.96
N LEU A 222 6.30 6.27 12.31
CA LEU A 222 6.04 6.34 10.88
C LEU A 222 5.37 7.67 10.51
N ALA A 223 4.39 8.11 11.31
CA ALA A 223 3.71 9.38 11.12
C ALA A 223 4.61 10.60 11.36
N ALA A 224 5.59 10.49 12.25
CA ALA A 224 6.55 11.55 12.57
C ALA A 224 7.76 11.59 11.62
N ARG A 225 8.12 10.46 11.00
CA ARG A 225 9.29 10.31 10.12
C ARG A 225 8.89 9.62 8.80
N PRO A 226 8.25 10.34 7.87
CA PRO A 226 7.85 9.77 6.58
C PRO A 226 9.03 9.50 5.64
N GLU A 227 10.28 9.84 6.03
CA GLU A 227 11.49 9.56 5.25
C GLU A 227 11.88 8.07 5.15
N ILE A 228 11.11 7.19 5.79
CA ILE A 228 11.22 5.74 5.58
C ILE A 228 10.67 5.41 4.20
N VAL A 229 11.53 4.85 3.36
CA VAL A 229 11.17 4.49 1.99
C VAL A 229 10.53 3.11 2.02
N ILE A 230 9.23 3.05 1.80
CA ILE A 230 8.52 1.77 1.70
C ILE A 230 8.18 1.55 0.22
N ALA A 231 8.86 0.58 -0.38
CA ALA A 231 8.52 0.03 -1.68
C ALA A 231 7.48 -1.08 -1.48
N ARG A 232 6.32 -0.90 -2.10
CA ARG A 232 5.23 -1.88 -2.06
C ARG A 232 5.13 -2.59 -3.39
N ARG A 233 4.75 -3.87 -3.37
CA ARG A 233 4.43 -4.58 -4.61
C ARG A 233 3.05 -4.15 -5.08
N SER A 234 2.96 -3.69 -6.32
CA SER A 234 1.69 -3.28 -6.89
C SER A 234 0.73 -4.47 -6.96
N ARG A 235 -0.47 -4.33 -6.38
CA ARG A 235 -1.50 -5.39 -6.40
C ARG A 235 -2.28 -5.46 -7.72
N TYR A 236 -2.16 -4.42 -8.54
CA TYR A 236 -2.83 -4.28 -9.82
C TYR A 236 -1.83 -3.83 -10.88
N THR A 237 -2.13 -4.15 -12.13
CA THR A 237 -1.54 -3.47 -13.28
C THR A 237 -2.29 -2.14 -13.43
N TYR A 238 -1.56 -1.04 -13.39
CA TYR A 238 -2.08 0.31 -13.60
C TYR A 238 -1.65 0.84 -14.95
N GLY A 239 -2.55 1.59 -15.57
CA GLY A 239 -2.28 2.16 -16.88
C GLY A 239 -3.35 3.15 -17.31
N PHE A 240 -3.33 3.45 -18.59
CA PHE A 240 -4.21 4.44 -19.20
C PHE A 240 -4.89 3.86 -20.44
N GLU A 241 -6.15 4.24 -20.65
CA GLU A 241 -6.82 4.01 -21.92
C GLU A 241 -6.30 5.04 -22.92
N ILE A 242 -5.55 4.60 -23.93
CA ILE A 242 -4.97 5.47 -24.96
C ILE A 242 -5.13 4.90 -26.36
N ALA A 243 -4.91 5.75 -27.37
CA ALA A 243 -4.75 5.32 -28.75
C ALA A 243 -3.26 5.09 -29.04
N LEU A 244 -2.91 3.88 -29.47
CA LEU A 244 -1.53 3.49 -29.80
C LEU A 244 -1.39 3.22 -31.31
N PRO A 245 -0.16 3.20 -31.86
CA PRO A 245 0.08 2.79 -33.23
C PRO A 245 -0.62 1.47 -33.58
N TRP A 246 -1.27 1.43 -34.73
CA TRP A 246 -2.01 0.27 -35.22
C TRP A 246 -1.09 -0.94 -35.45
N GLU A 247 -1.43 -2.08 -34.85
CA GLU A 247 -0.76 -3.36 -35.08
C GLU A 247 -1.58 -4.25 -36.01
N GLU A 248 -1.07 -4.42 -37.24
CA GLU A 248 -1.70 -5.27 -38.24
C GLU A 248 -1.86 -6.71 -37.74
N HIS A 249 -2.99 -7.34 -38.06
CA HIS A 249 -3.38 -8.70 -37.64
C HIS A 249 -3.58 -8.94 -36.14
N ARG A 250 -3.31 -7.95 -35.28
CA ARG A 250 -3.57 -8.05 -33.84
C ARG A 250 -4.70 -7.15 -33.36
N ASP A 251 -4.84 -5.98 -33.97
CA ASP A 251 -5.90 -5.03 -33.64
C ASP A 251 -7.20 -5.31 -34.39
N PRO A 252 -8.38 -5.18 -33.76
CA PRO A 252 -9.65 -5.43 -34.41
C PRO A 252 -9.95 -4.26 -35.35
N PRO A 253 -10.36 -4.51 -36.61
CA PRO A 253 -10.65 -3.44 -37.57
C PRO A 253 -11.63 -2.37 -37.07
N ALA A 254 -12.56 -2.77 -36.19
CA ALA A 254 -13.54 -1.88 -35.57
C ALA A 254 -12.93 -0.79 -34.67
N ARG A 255 -11.68 -0.95 -34.21
CA ARG A 255 -10.98 0.02 -33.35
C ARG A 255 -10.00 0.93 -34.11
N ARG A 256 -9.90 0.77 -35.43
CA ARG A 256 -8.96 1.53 -36.26
C ARG A 256 -9.41 2.98 -36.40
N ILE A 257 -8.53 3.91 -36.04
CA ILE A 257 -8.72 5.36 -36.24
C ILE A 257 -7.53 5.95 -37.00
N ARG A 258 -7.65 7.20 -37.45
CA ARG A 258 -6.53 7.97 -38.03
C ARG A 258 -6.20 9.18 -37.16
N SER A 259 -4.92 9.46 -36.98
CA SER A 259 -4.46 10.71 -36.39
C SER A 259 -4.65 11.89 -37.37
N GLY A 260 -4.56 13.12 -36.87
CA GLY A 260 -4.57 14.34 -37.68
C GLY A 260 -3.40 14.44 -38.67
N GLU A 261 -2.36 13.63 -38.49
CA GLU A 261 -1.19 13.52 -39.38
C GLU A 261 -1.28 12.29 -40.32
N GLY A 262 -2.40 11.56 -40.29
CA GLY A 262 -2.69 10.45 -41.21
C GLY A 262 -2.22 9.07 -40.76
N GLU A 263 -1.60 8.96 -39.58
CA GLU A 263 -1.15 7.69 -39.01
C GLU A 263 -2.31 6.81 -38.57
N ALA A 264 -2.20 5.50 -38.75
CA ALA A 264 -3.20 4.55 -38.26
C ALA A 264 -2.96 4.24 -36.78
N LEU A 265 -3.99 4.41 -35.95
CA LEU A 265 -3.97 4.10 -34.53
C LEU A 265 -5.07 3.08 -34.18
N CYS A 266 -4.91 2.38 -33.06
CA CYS A 266 -5.91 1.53 -32.43
C CYS A 266 -6.46 2.23 -31.18
N ALA A 267 -7.77 2.46 -31.14
CA ALA A 267 -8.46 3.07 -30.00
C ALA A 267 -8.68 2.07 -28.85
N GLY A 268 -8.66 2.57 -27.60
CA GLY A 268 -9.02 1.80 -26.42
C GLY A 268 -7.97 0.78 -25.98
N ARG A 269 -6.69 1.00 -26.29
CA ARG A 269 -5.59 0.16 -25.78
C ARG A 269 -5.36 0.45 -24.30
N PHE A 270 -5.00 -0.60 -23.56
CA PHE A 270 -4.50 -0.47 -22.20
C PHE A 270 -2.99 -0.30 -22.28
N GLU A 271 -2.51 0.90 -22.01
CA GLU A 271 -1.07 1.13 -21.91
C GLU A 271 -0.62 0.99 -20.46
N ILE A 272 0.30 0.06 -20.25
CA ILE A 272 0.77 -0.32 -18.91
C ILE A 272 1.80 0.69 -18.44
N ALA A 273 1.49 1.41 -17.36
CA ALA A 273 2.45 2.22 -16.63
C ALA A 273 3.21 1.38 -15.59
N ILE A 274 2.49 0.51 -14.88
CA ILE A 274 3.02 -0.34 -13.80
C ILE A 274 2.32 -1.69 -13.88
N ARG A 275 3.08 -2.79 -13.79
CA ARG A 275 2.52 -4.13 -13.75
C ARG A 275 2.21 -4.57 -12.33
N ARG A 276 1.23 -5.45 -12.19
CA ARG A 276 1.05 -6.20 -10.94
C ARG A 276 2.37 -6.91 -10.60
N GLY A 277 2.81 -6.74 -9.35
CA GLY A 277 4.04 -7.30 -8.82
C GLY A 277 5.26 -6.37 -8.91
N ASP A 278 5.19 -5.28 -9.66
CA ASP A 278 6.26 -4.27 -9.72
C ASP A 278 6.41 -3.54 -8.37
N ASP A 279 7.64 -3.18 -8.03
CA ASP A 279 7.94 -2.40 -6.83
C ASP A 279 7.62 -0.92 -7.04
N VAL A 280 6.80 -0.38 -6.15
CA VAL A 280 6.29 0.98 -6.19
C VAL A 280 6.71 1.71 -4.94
N THR A 281 7.56 2.72 -5.09
CA THR A 281 8.02 3.56 -3.98
C THR A 281 7.03 4.69 -3.72
N ALA A 282 6.56 4.82 -2.48
CA ALA A 282 5.64 5.89 -2.12
C ALA A 282 6.24 7.28 -2.39
N GLY A 283 5.48 8.15 -3.06
CA GLY A 283 5.89 9.52 -3.37
C GLY A 283 6.85 9.69 -4.57
N ALA A 284 7.37 8.61 -5.16
CA ALA A 284 8.13 8.67 -6.40
C ALA A 284 7.19 8.63 -7.60
N PRO A 285 7.15 9.68 -8.46
CA PRO A 285 6.30 9.68 -9.64
C PRO A 285 6.88 8.79 -10.75
N PHE A 286 6.03 7.98 -11.37
CA PHE A 286 6.30 7.28 -12.61
C PHE A 286 5.90 8.18 -13.78
N PRO A 287 6.86 8.68 -14.56
CA PRO A 287 6.58 9.53 -15.70
C PRO A 287 6.07 8.70 -16.88
N TYR A 288 5.06 9.21 -17.56
CA TYR A 288 4.53 8.70 -18.81
C TYR A 288 4.17 9.88 -19.72
N THR A 289 4.09 9.66 -21.04
CA THR A 289 3.79 10.73 -22.00
C THR A 289 2.60 10.39 -22.87
N VAL A 290 1.70 11.35 -23.06
CA VAL A 290 0.56 11.21 -23.99
C VAL A 290 0.47 12.42 -24.89
N SER A 291 -0.09 12.24 -26.09
CA SER A 291 -0.32 13.33 -27.03
C SER A 291 -1.77 13.33 -27.51
N PRO A 292 -2.30 14.50 -27.95
CA PRO A 292 -3.55 14.55 -28.71
C PRO A 292 -3.49 13.65 -29.95
N THR A 293 -4.65 13.17 -30.41
CA THR A 293 -4.73 12.38 -31.66
C THR A 293 -5.00 13.24 -32.88
N GLN A 294 -5.57 14.43 -32.70
CA GLN A 294 -5.87 15.40 -33.77
C GLN A 294 -5.13 16.72 -33.51
N VAL A 295 -4.68 17.38 -34.59
CA VAL A 295 -3.89 18.63 -34.49
C VAL A 295 -4.75 19.82 -34.00
N GLU A 296 -6.06 19.77 -34.23
CA GLU A 296 -7.05 20.77 -33.79
C GLU A 296 -7.63 20.46 -32.39
N GLN A 297 -7.27 19.33 -31.78
CA GLN A 297 -7.82 18.92 -30.48
C GLN A 297 -7.42 19.94 -29.40
N THR A 298 -8.39 20.50 -28.68
CA THR A 298 -8.17 21.55 -27.66
C THR A 298 -8.18 21.01 -26.22
N SER A 299 -8.56 19.75 -26.01
CA SER A 299 -8.49 19.09 -24.71
C SER A 299 -8.10 17.62 -24.85
N VAL A 300 -7.31 17.09 -23.92
CA VAL A 300 -6.94 15.68 -23.84
C VAL A 300 -7.59 15.06 -22.63
N ARG A 301 -8.38 14.01 -22.86
CA ARG A 301 -8.98 13.19 -21.81
C ARG A 301 -8.16 11.93 -21.63
N VAL A 302 -7.72 11.67 -20.40
CA VAL A 302 -6.95 10.49 -20.03
C VAL A 302 -7.73 9.72 -18.97
N ARG A 303 -8.14 8.49 -19.31
CA ARG A 303 -8.77 7.60 -18.33
C ARG A 303 -7.72 6.72 -17.71
N MET A 304 -7.72 6.68 -16.39
CA MET A 304 -6.85 5.85 -15.61
C MET A 304 -7.53 4.52 -15.32
N MET A 305 -6.83 3.43 -15.61
CA MET A 305 -7.34 2.07 -15.56
C MET A 305 -6.52 1.23 -14.57
N ARG A 306 -7.15 0.20 -13.99
CA ARG A 306 -6.46 -0.87 -13.28
C ARG A 306 -7.03 -2.24 -13.64
N THR A 307 -6.23 -3.30 -13.48
CA THR A 307 -6.68 -4.69 -13.61
C THR A 307 -5.79 -5.64 -12.80
N ARG A 308 -6.25 -6.86 -12.54
CA ARG A 308 -5.42 -7.93 -11.95
C ARG A 308 -4.61 -8.70 -12.99
N ASP A 309 -4.93 -8.56 -14.27
CA ASP A 309 -4.18 -9.12 -15.37
C ASP A 309 -2.79 -8.44 -15.45
N PRO A 310 -1.67 -9.18 -15.46
CA PRO A 310 -0.33 -8.60 -15.63
C PRO A 310 -0.08 -8.01 -17.04
N ALA A 311 -0.88 -8.36 -18.04
CA ALA A 311 -0.67 -7.98 -19.43
C ALA A 311 -1.98 -7.71 -20.21
N PRO A 312 -2.86 -6.80 -19.72
CA PRO A 312 -4.05 -6.40 -20.47
C PRO A 312 -3.66 -5.78 -21.80
N ARG A 313 -4.47 -6.01 -22.85
CA ARG A 313 -4.26 -5.38 -24.15
C ARG A 313 -5.22 -4.22 -24.39
N TYR A 314 -6.48 -4.36 -23.97
CA TYR A 314 -7.50 -3.33 -24.12
C TYR A 314 -8.11 -2.91 -22.78
N ALA A 315 -8.52 -1.64 -22.71
CA ALA A 315 -9.06 -1.05 -21.48
C ALA A 315 -10.46 -1.56 -21.10
N ASP A 316 -11.14 -2.21 -22.04
CA ASP A 316 -12.48 -2.79 -21.89
C ASP A 316 -12.47 -4.33 -21.75
N GLU A 317 -11.29 -4.92 -21.54
CA GLU A 317 -11.17 -6.34 -21.20
C GLU A 317 -11.81 -6.65 -19.84
N GLU A 318 -12.23 -7.91 -19.66
CA GLU A 318 -12.79 -8.38 -18.40
C GLU A 318 -11.79 -8.15 -17.25
N GLY A 319 -12.27 -7.55 -16.16
CA GLY A 319 -11.44 -7.20 -15.00
C GLY A 319 -10.69 -5.88 -15.11
N CYS A 320 -10.78 -5.16 -16.24
CA CYS A 320 -10.33 -3.77 -16.31
C CYS A 320 -11.36 -2.82 -15.68
N GLU A 321 -10.90 -1.97 -14.77
CA GLU A 321 -11.71 -1.00 -14.05
C GLU A 321 -11.18 0.41 -14.29
N GLN A 322 -12.04 1.34 -14.68
CA GLN A 322 -11.71 2.76 -14.69
C GLN A 322 -11.71 3.28 -13.25
N ILE A 323 -10.59 3.83 -12.79
CA ILE A 323 -10.45 4.37 -11.43
C ILE A 323 -10.45 5.89 -11.38
N GLY A 324 -10.33 6.54 -12.54
CA GLY A 324 -10.68 7.95 -12.69
C GLY A 324 -10.33 8.51 -14.06
N GLU A 325 -10.50 9.82 -14.20
CA GLU A 325 -10.34 10.53 -15.47
C GLU A 325 -9.71 11.90 -15.23
N LEU A 326 -8.76 12.25 -16.08
CA LEU A 326 -8.12 13.58 -16.17
C LEU A 326 -8.56 14.23 -17.47
N THR A 327 -8.80 15.54 -17.44
CA THR A 327 -8.94 16.34 -18.66
C THR A 327 -7.98 17.51 -18.56
N VAL A 328 -7.12 17.66 -19.58
CA VAL A 328 -6.14 18.74 -19.71
C VAL A 328 -6.54 19.62 -20.87
N ASP A 329 -6.57 20.93 -20.65
CA ASP A 329 -6.70 21.91 -21.74
C ASP A 329 -5.35 22.00 -22.47
N VAL A 330 -5.39 21.83 -23.79
CA VAL A 330 -4.21 21.90 -24.68
C VAL A 330 -4.41 22.94 -25.78
N ASN A 331 -5.32 23.90 -25.57
CA ASN A 331 -5.70 24.89 -26.56
C ASN A 331 -4.50 25.78 -26.95
N GLY A 332 -3.61 26.08 -26.00
CA GLY A 332 -2.41 26.89 -26.24
C GLY A 332 -1.36 26.25 -27.17
N SER A 333 -1.50 24.96 -27.49
CA SER A 333 -0.63 24.25 -28.43
C SER A 333 -1.35 23.80 -29.72
N THR A 334 -2.62 24.19 -29.91
CA THR A 334 -3.44 23.81 -31.07
C THR A 334 -2.77 24.18 -32.40
N GLY A 335 -2.85 23.28 -33.38
CA GLY A 335 -2.28 23.46 -34.71
C GLY A 335 -0.78 23.20 -34.83
N ARG A 336 -0.08 22.93 -33.71
CA ARG A 336 1.31 22.44 -33.74
C ARG A 336 1.36 20.94 -34.12
N PRO A 337 2.49 20.44 -34.65
CA PRO A 337 2.70 19.01 -34.87
C PRO A 337 2.45 18.18 -33.61
N LEU A 338 1.84 17.00 -33.73
CA LEU A 338 1.44 16.16 -32.58
C LEU A 338 2.62 15.79 -31.68
N LYS A 339 3.79 15.57 -32.28
CA LYS A 339 5.07 15.30 -31.59
C LYS A 339 5.56 16.44 -30.68
N GLU A 340 5.08 17.66 -30.90
CA GLU A 340 5.40 18.83 -30.06
C GLU A 340 4.36 19.03 -28.96
N ARG A 341 3.20 18.37 -29.04
CA ARG A 341 2.08 18.51 -28.11
C ARG A 341 2.05 17.42 -27.04
N VAL A 342 3.23 17.01 -26.59
CA VAL A 342 3.39 15.91 -25.62
C VAL A 342 3.09 16.40 -24.22
N LEU A 343 2.12 15.76 -23.57
CA LEU A 343 1.79 15.96 -22.16
C LEU A 343 2.59 14.99 -21.30
N LEU A 344 3.02 15.48 -20.13
CA LEU A 344 3.64 14.67 -19.10
C LEU A 344 2.57 14.20 -18.11
N LEU A 345 2.42 12.89 -17.98
CA LEU A 345 1.64 12.24 -16.94
C LEU A 345 2.58 11.75 -15.83
N LEU A 346 2.27 12.08 -14.59
CA LEU A 346 3.00 11.65 -13.41
C LEU A 346 2.07 10.80 -12.55
N LEU A 347 2.40 9.51 -12.43
CA LEU A 347 1.64 8.59 -11.60
C LEU A 347 2.38 8.36 -10.27
N SER A 348 1.75 8.68 -9.15
CA SER A 348 2.35 8.57 -7.82
C SER A 348 1.47 7.74 -6.89
N PHE A 349 2.12 6.98 -6.00
CA PHE A 349 1.44 6.14 -5.03
C PHE A 349 1.67 6.67 -3.63
N GLY A 350 0.61 6.71 -2.84
CA GLY A 350 0.68 7.05 -1.43
C GLY A 350 0.10 5.95 -0.56
N PRO A 351 0.18 6.11 0.78
CA PRO A 351 -0.38 5.18 1.76
C PRO A 351 -1.90 4.97 1.66
N SER A 352 -2.58 5.74 0.81
CA SER A 352 -4.04 5.84 0.82
C SER A 352 -4.62 6.18 -0.56
N GLY A 353 -3.96 5.73 -1.62
CA GLY A 353 -4.49 5.76 -2.97
C GLY A 353 -3.44 6.14 -4.02
N VAL A 354 -3.92 6.24 -5.26
CA VAL A 354 -3.11 6.59 -6.42
C VAL A 354 -3.43 8.02 -6.85
N ARG A 355 -2.40 8.78 -7.18
CA ARG A 355 -2.49 10.14 -7.71
C ARG A 355 -1.95 10.15 -9.13
N ALA A 356 -2.67 10.77 -10.03
CA ALA A 356 -2.21 11.06 -11.38
C ALA A 356 -2.24 12.58 -11.60
N GLU A 357 -1.15 13.14 -12.09
CA GLU A 357 -1.06 14.53 -12.52
C GLU A 357 -0.75 14.55 -14.01
N ALA A 358 -1.40 15.43 -14.75
CA ALA A 358 -1.19 15.63 -16.17
C ALA A 358 -0.79 17.08 -16.41
N ILE A 359 0.32 17.31 -17.11
CA ILE A 359 0.95 18.61 -17.29
C ILE A 359 1.16 18.83 -18.79
N ASP A 360 0.71 19.97 -19.31
CA ASP A 360 1.15 20.47 -20.60
C ASP A 360 2.45 21.27 -20.41
N PRO A 361 3.61 20.78 -20.88
CA PRO A 361 4.88 21.48 -20.71
C PRO A 361 4.97 22.80 -21.47
N ILE A 362 4.14 23.03 -22.49
CA ILE A 362 4.15 24.26 -23.29
C ILE A 362 3.42 25.39 -22.56
N THR A 363 2.23 25.10 -22.04
CA THR A 363 1.35 26.11 -21.42
C THR A 363 1.54 26.18 -19.91
N GLY A 364 2.04 25.10 -19.30
CA GLY A 364 2.11 24.93 -17.85
C GLY A 364 0.77 24.53 -17.23
N GLU A 365 -0.28 24.32 -18.03
CA GLU A 365 -1.60 23.87 -17.57
C GLU A 365 -1.50 22.50 -16.92
N ARG A 366 -2.29 22.31 -15.85
CA ARG A 366 -2.25 21.08 -15.05
C ARG A 366 -3.64 20.58 -14.70
N SER A 367 -3.78 19.27 -14.74
CA SER A 367 -4.94 18.56 -14.23
C SER A 367 -4.46 17.49 -13.26
N GLN A 368 -5.14 17.35 -12.13
CA GLN A 368 -4.79 16.35 -11.13
C GLN A 368 -6.02 15.55 -10.71
N LEU A 369 -5.78 14.26 -10.55
CA LEU A 369 -6.73 13.30 -10.07
C LEU A 369 -6.07 12.60 -8.90
N SER A 370 -6.85 12.41 -7.87
CA SER A 370 -6.53 11.46 -6.83
C SER A 370 -7.71 10.52 -6.76
N THR A 371 -7.45 9.22 -6.73
CA THR A 371 -8.48 8.21 -6.43
C THR A 371 -8.78 8.24 -4.93
N TYR A 372 -8.93 9.44 -4.35
CA TYR A 372 -9.57 9.61 -3.07
C TYR A 372 -11.05 9.43 -3.34
N HIS A 373 -11.55 8.23 -3.02
CA HIS A 373 -12.99 7.97 -3.03
C HIS A 373 -13.64 8.78 -1.90
N HIS A 374 -13.83 10.08 -2.13
CA HIS A 374 -14.87 10.83 -1.47
C HIS A 374 -16.20 10.32 -2.03
N PRO A 375 -17.18 9.97 -1.18
CA PRO A 375 -18.54 9.87 -1.66
C PRO A 375 -18.94 11.27 -2.13
N THR A 376 -19.10 11.44 -3.44
CA THR A 376 -19.87 12.55 -3.99
C THR A 376 -21.31 12.35 -3.54
N ARG A 377 -21.67 13.11 -2.50
CA ARG A 377 -23.01 13.45 -1.99
C ARG A 377 -23.97 12.32 -1.61
#